data_AF-A0A9Q8WBT7-F1
#
_entry.id   AF-A0A9Q8WBT7-F1
#
_cell.length_a   1.000
_cell.length_b   1.000
_cell.length_c   1.000
_cell.angle_alpha   90.00
_cell.angle_beta   90.00
_cell.angle_gamma   90.00
#
_symmetry.space_group_name_H-M   'P 1'
#
loop_
_entity.id
_entity.type
_entity.pdbx_description
1 polymer ?
#
loop_
_entity_poly.entity_id
_entity_poly.type
_entity_poly.pdbx_seq_one_letter_code
_entity_poly.pdbx_strand_id
1 'polypeptide(L)'
;MAQKAKKDRAKSNATTLNNLHIGSAVVNVAFLIFYFIFKSRSLFWFILLSSPALICEYVLEKSGRPKYDAGGGLKSSGEDLAAAGLTEYMFDVVWVTWASVILVILFGNWGWFLWLAVPAYGAYAGYGLLGAGKRMAQMGAANSDEPAPPANRRQRRAA
;
A
#
# COMPACT_ATOMS: atom_id res chain seq x y z
N MET A 1 -2.31 -27.33 7.80
CA MET A 1 -1.40 -26.21 7.45
C MET A 1 -2.10 -24.87 7.28
N ALA A 2 -3.30 -24.80 6.70
CA ALA A 2 -4.02 -23.53 6.46
C ALA A 2 -4.32 -22.68 7.72
N GLN A 3 -4.68 -23.30 8.84
CA GLN A 3 -4.95 -22.58 10.11
C GLN A 3 -3.69 -21.98 10.74
N LYS A 4 -2.54 -22.66 10.60
CA LYS A 4 -1.24 -22.17 11.07
C LYS A 4 -0.83 -20.92 10.27
N ALA A 5 -0.91 -20.99 8.94
CA ALA A 5 -0.61 -19.85 8.07
C ALA A 5 -1.49 -18.62 8.35
N LYS A 6 -2.78 -18.80 8.66
CA LYS A 6 -3.66 -17.69 9.06
C LYS A 6 -3.25 -17.04 10.38
N LYS A 7 -2.88 -17.85 11.39
CA LYS A 7 -2.41 -17.36 12.69
C LYS A 7 -1.05 -16.66 12.56
N ASP A 8 -0.14 -17.21 11.78
CA ASP A 8 1.18 -16.62 11.52
C ASP A 8 1.04 -15.25 10.82
N ARG A 9 0.16 -15.15 9.81
CA ARG A 9 -0.17 -13.86 9.18
C ARG A 9 -0.76 -12.86 10.16
N ALA A 10 -1.73 -13.27 10.98
CA ALA A 10 -2.32 -12.39 11.97
C ALA A 10 -1.27 -11.82 12.95
N LYS A 11 -0.33 -12.66 13.42
CA LYS A 11 0.76 -12.24 14.29
C LYS A 11 1.74 -11.29 13.58
N SER A 12 2.10 -11.61 12.33
CA SER A 12 2.98 -10.77 11.51
C SER A 12 2.35 -9.39 11.29
N ASN A 13 1.10 -9.35 10.84
CA ASN A 13 0.38 -8.09 10.59
C ASN A 13 0.29 -7.22 11.83
N ALA A 14 -0.07 -7.80 12.98
CA ALA A 14 -0.14 -7.06 14.25
C ALA A 14 1.22 -6.45 14.63
N THR A 15 2.31 -7.19 14.39
CA THR A 15 3.67 -6.72 14.68
C THR A 15 4.06 -5.59 13.73
N THR A 16 3.81 -5.76 12.42
CA THR A 16 4.08 -4.74 11.40
C THR A 16 3.32 -3.45 11.69
N LEU A 17 2.02 -3.54 11.99
CA LEU A 17 1.20 -2.37 12.32
C LEU A 17 1.68 -1.68 13.59
N ASN A 18 2.01 -2.43 14.63
CA ASN A 18 2.52 -1.83 15.87
C ASN A 18 3.84 -1.08 15.65
N ASN A 19 4.75 -1.66 14.85
CA ASN A 19 6.00 -1.00 14.49
C ASN A 19 5.75 0.25 13.63
N LEU A 20 4.75 0.21 12.73
CA LEU A 20 4.33 1.34 11.92
C LEU A 20 3.85 2.49 12.81
N HIS A 21 2.91 2.23 13.72
CA HIS A 21 2.39 3.24 14.66
C HIS A 21 3.47 3.82 15.55
N ILE A 22 4.35 2.98 16.10
CA ILE A 22 5.45 3.44 16.95
C ILE A 22 6.41 4.30 16.14
N GLY A 23 6.83 3.86 14.95
CA GLY A 23 7.75 4.63 14.12
C GLY A 23 7.14 5.95 13.65
N SER A 24 5.88 5.94 13.21
CA SER A 24 5.14 7.16 12.85
C SER A 24 5.07 8.10 14.04
N ALA A 25 4.69 7.62 15.23
CA ALA A 25 4.64 8.45 16.44
C ALA A 25 6.02 9.04 16.77
N VAL A 26 7.08 8.24 16.73
CA VAL A 26 8.46 8.70 17.01
C VAL A 26 8.88 9.80 16.04
N VAL A 27 8.69 9.60 14.74
CA VAL A 27 9.11 10.59 13.72
C VAL A 27 8.29 11.88 13.83
N ASN A 28 6.97 11.79 13.99
CA ASN A 28 6.11 12.97 14.13
C ASN A 28 6.41 13.74 15.42
N VAL A 29 6.57 13.05 16.55
CA VAL A 29 6.92 13.69 17.83
C VAL A 29 8.30 14.32 17.77
N ALA A 30 9.29 13.65 17.18
CA ALA A 30 10.62 14.21 17.01
C ALA A 30 10.60 15.51 16.19
N PHE A 31 9.82 15.55 15.10
CA PHE A 31 9.62 16.77 14.33
C PHE A 31 8.96 17.88 15.15
N LEU A 32 7.89 17.56 15.90
CA LEU A 32 7.21 18.55 16.73
C LEU A 32 8.12 19.12 17.81
N ILE A 33 8.86 18.28 18.54
CA ILE A 33 9.84 18.72 19.54
C ILE A 33 10.87 19.65 18.90
N PHE A 34 11.44 19.25 17.77
CA PHE A 34 12.42 20.08 17.05
C PHE A 34 11.81 21.42 16.60
N TYR A 35 10.58 21.40 16.08
CA TYR A 35 9.86 22.60 15.68
C TYR A 35 9.62 23.54 16.88
N PHE A 36 9.23 23.02 18.05
CA PHE A 36 9.02 23.86 19.23
C PHE A 36 10.31 24.48 19.77
N ILE A 37 11.45 23.77 19.67
CA ILE A 37 12.75 24.27 20.13
C ILE A 37 13.34 25.30 19.16
N PHE A 38 13.35 25.00 17.86
CA PHE A 38 14.07 25.82 16.88
C PHE A 38 13.18 26.75 16.05
N LYS A 39 11.86 26.54 15.99
CA LYS A 39 10.85 27.29 15.22
C LYS A 39 11.19 27.60 13.75
N SER A 40 12.18 26.93 13.18
CA SER A 40 12.72 27.23 11.84
C SER A 40 12.00 26.53 10.69
N ARG A 41 11.19 25.50 10.99
CA ARG A 41 10.60 24.60 9.98
C ARG A 41 9.15 24.94 9.71
N SER A 42 8.67 24.72 8.49
CA SER A 42 7.28 25.02 8.15
C SER A 42 6.35 23.88 8.57
N LEU A 43 5.45 24.17 9.50
CA LEU A 43 4.43 23.22 9.97
C LEU A 43 3.40 22.90 8.88
N PHE A 44 3.15 23.85 7.96
CA PHE A 44 2.26 23.67 6.83
C PHE A 44 2.76 22.57 5.88
N TRP A 45 4.02 22.63 5.46
CA TRP A 45 4.61 21.61 4.58
C TRP A 45 4.67 20.25 5.27
N PHE A 46 4.92 20.23 6.58
CA PHE A 46 4.88 19.02 7.38
C PHE A 46 3.51 18.33 7.33
N ILE A 47 2.43 19.06 7.62
CA ILE A 47 1.07 18.50 7.58
C ILE A 47 0.70 18.05 6.17
N LEU A 48 1.00 18.88 5.16
CA LEU A 48 0.64 18.60 3.77
C LEU A 48 1.32 17.32 3.25
N LEU A 49 2.62 17.18 3.48
CA LEU A 49 3.42 16.06 2.93
C LEU A 49 3.35 14.81 3.81
N SER A 50 2.99 14.95 5.09
CA SER A 50 2.74 13.79 5.98
C SER A 50 1.32 13.25 5.88
N SER A 51 0.36 14.05 5.39
CA SER A 51 -1.05 13.63 5.26
C SER A 51 -1.23 12.35 4.43
N PRO A 52 -0.58 12.18 3.26
CA PRO A 52 -0.68 10.93 2.50
C PRO A 52 -0.15 9.70 3.26
N ALA A 53 0.91 9.85 4.05
CA ALA A 53 1.42 8.76 4.89
C ALA A 53 0.42 8.37 5.99
N LEU A 54 -0.23 9.36 6.63
CA LEU A 54 -1.28 9.10 7.63
C LEU A 54 -2.49 8.39 7.02
N ILE A 55 -2.88 8.76 5.80
CA ILE A 55 -3.95 8.07 5.07
C ILE A 55 -3.54 6.62 4.77
N CYS A 56 -2.30 6.39 4.32
CA CYS A 56 -1.78 5.05 4.05
C CYS A 56 -1.79 4.20 5.33
N GLU A 57 -1.28 4.73 6.44
CA GLU A 57 -1.26 4.06 7.74
C GLU A 57 -2.68 3.71 8.21
N TYR A 58 -3.65 4.61 8.06
CA TYR A 58 -5.05 4.34 8.38
C TYR A 58 -5.65 3.20 7.54
N VAL A 59 -5.37 3.19 6.23
CA VAL A 59 -5.88 2.14 5.34
C VAL A 59 -5.21 0.80 5.65
N LEU A 60 -3.89 0.77 5.89
CA LEU A 60 -3.15 -0.43 6.30
C LEU A 60 -3.66 -0.99 7.63
N GLU A 61 -3.94 -0.12 8.60
CA GLU A 61 -4.54 -0.52 9.87
C GLU A 61 -5.92 -1.13 9.65
N LYS A 62 -6.77 -0.49 8.85
CA LYS A 62 -8.13 -0.97 8.60
C LYS A 62 -8.17 -2.31 7.86
N SER A 63 -7.27 -2.53 6.90
CA SER A 63 -7.23 -3.75 6.10
C SER A 63 -6.42 -4.88 6.75
N GLY A 64 -5.31 -4.56 7.40
CA GLY A 64 -4.36 -5.52 7.96
C GLY A 64 -4.66 -5.97 9.39
N ARG A 65 -5.45 -5.23 10.17
CA ARG A 65 -5.68 -5.53 11.59
C ARG A 65 -6.43 -6.87 11.78
N PRO A 66 -5.85 -7.84 12.51
CA PRO A 66 -6.52 -9.11 12.78
C PRO A 66 -7.75 -8.91 13.67
N LYS A 67 -8.82 -9.64 13.36
CA LYS A 67 -10.09 -9.62 14.12
C LYS A 67 -10.28 -10.94 14.84
N TYR A 68 -10.64 -10.85 16.12
CA TYR A 68 -10.91 -11.99 16.98
C TYR A 68 -12.39 -12.04 17.36
N ASP A 69 -12.89 -13.23 17.61
CA ASP A 69 -14.25 -13.48 18.08
C ASP A 69 -14.32 -13.41 19.62
N ALA A 70 -15.53 -13.35 20.18
CA ALA A 70 -15.78 -13.28 21.63
C ALA A 70 -15.17 -14.46 22.41
N GLY A 71 -15.02 -15.62 21.75
CA GLY A 71 -14.34 -16.80 22.32
C GLY A 71 -12.81 -16.81 22.16
N GLY A 72 -12.18 -15.72 21.70
CA GLY A 72 -10.73 -15.63 21.49
C GLY A 72 -10.22 -16.31 20.21
N GLY A 73 -11.13 -16.85 19.39
CA GLY A 73 -10.79 -17.44 18.08
C GLY A 73 -10.46 -16.37 17.03
N LEU A 74 -9.48 -16.64 16.16
CA LEU A 74 -9.14 -15.75 15.04
C LEU A 74 -10.25 -15.78 13.98
N LYS A 75 -10.98 -14.66 13.82
CA LYS A 75 -12.07 -14.51 12.84
C LYS A 75 -11.54 -14.11 11.46
N SER A 76 -10.57 -13.21 11.41
CA SER A 76 -9.87 -12.81 10.17
C SER A 76 -8.43 -12.43 10.47
N SER A 77 -7.50 -12.87 9.63
CA SER A 77 -6.09 -12.47 9.71
C SER A 77 -5.82 -11.06 9.19
N GLY A 78 -6.80 -10.43 8.52
CA GLY A 78 -6.57 -9.22 7.73
C GLY A 78 -5.97 -9.54 6.36
N GLU A 79 -5.83 -8.50 5.53
CA GLU A 79 -5.07 -8.56 4.27
C GLU A 79 -3.58 -8.80 4.56
N ASP A 80 -2.88 -9.40 3.60
CA ASP A 80 -1.45 -9.65 3.74
C ASP A 80 -0.68 -8.33 3.61
N LEU A 81 -0.10 -7.85 4.71
CA LEU A 81 0.68 -6.61 4.70
C LEU A 81 2.01 -6.75 3.95
N ALA A 82 2.44 -7.98 3.64
CA ALA A 82 3.60 -8.25 2.80
C ALA A 82 3.24 -8.43 1.31
N ALA A 83 2.00 -8.12 0.92
CA ALA A 83 1.58 -8.20 -0.47
C ALA A 83 2.30 -7.16 -1.35
N ALA A 84 2.84 -7.61 -2.48
CA ALA A 84 3.43 -6.72 -3.48
C ALA A 84 2.36 -5.86 -4.16
N GLY A 85 2.76 -4.68 -4.67
CA GLY A 85 1.89 -3.77 -5.41
C GLY A 85 1.38 -2.61 -4.55
N LEU A 86 0.06 -2.54 -4.31
CA LEU A 86 -0.53 -1.38 -3.63
C LEU A 86 -0.08 -1.27 -2.16
N THR A 87 -0.09 -2.39 -1.43
CA THR A 87 0.33 -2.42 -0.02
C THR A 87 1.78 -2.00 0.12
N GLU A 88 2.66 -2.53 -0.72
CA GLU A 88 4.07 -2.12 -0.82
C GLU A 88 4.21 -0.62 -1.12
N TYR A 89 3.47 -0.09 -2.10
CA TYR A 89 3.46 1.34 -2.40
C TYR A 89 3.01 2.20 -1.20
N MET A 90 2.02 1.75 -0.43
CA MET A 90 1.57 2.44 0.77
C MET A 90 2.66 2.48 1.85
N PHE A 91 3.42 1.39 2.01
CA PHE A 91 4.59 1.38 2.87
C PHE A 91 5.68 2.32 2.34
N ASP A 92 5.96 2.33 1.04
CA ASP A 92 6.94 3.25 0.43
C ASP A 92 6.60 4.71 0.71
N VAL A 93 5.32 5.09 0.60
CA VAL A 93 4.85 6.44 0.94
C VAL A 93 5.17 6.78 2.40
N VAL A 94 4.93 5.85 3.33
CA VAL A 94 5.25 6.05 4.75
C VAL A 94 6.76 6.15 4.97
N TRP A 95 7.55 5.23 4.41
CA TRP A 95 9.01 5.20 4.58
C TRP A 95 9.68 6.45 4.01
N VAL A 96 9.30 6.86 2.80
CA VAL A 96 9.81 8.09 2.17
C VAL A 96 9.39 9.32 2.97
N THR A 97 8.19 9.32 3.56
CA THR A 97 7.75 10.41 4.43
C THR A 97 8.60 10.48 5.69
N TRP A 98 8.86 9.35 6.36
CA TRP A 98 9.71 9.34 7.55
C TRP A 98 11.13 9.82 7.24
N ALA A 99 11.71 9.33 6.14
CA ALA A 99 13.02 9.78 5.68
C ALA A 99 13.02 11.29 5.37
N SER A 100 11.99 11.80 4.69
CA SER A 100 11.84 13.22 4.38
C SER A 100 11.77 14.06 5.65
N VAL A 101 10.99 13.64 6.65
CA VAL A 101 10.87 14.34 7.94
C VAL A 101 12.21 14.37 8.67
N ILE A 102 12.93 13.24 8.73
CA ILE A 102 14.26 13.17 9.33
C ILE A 102 15.23 14.12 8.61
N LEU A 103 15.22 14.15 7.28
CA LEU A 103 16.04 15.08 6.50
C LEU A 103 15.65 16.54 6.77
N VAL A 104 14.37 16.84 6.98
CA VAL A 104 13.91 18.21 7.31
C VAL A 104 14.40 18.66 8.68
N ILE A 105 14.45 17.73 9.65
CA ILE A 105 15.04 17.98 10.96
C ILE A 105 16.52 18.34 10.80
N LEU A 106 17.29 17.51 10.07
CA LEU A 106 18.75 17.63 9.95
C LEU A 106 19.21 18.77 9.03
N PHE A 107 18.66 18.85 7.81
CA PHE A 107 19.12 19.72 6.72
C PHE A 107 18.16 20.87 6.41
N GLY A 108 17.00 20.93 7.08
CA GLY A 108 15.99 21.96 6.84
C GLY A 108 15.05 21.64 5.69
N ASN A 109 14.29 22.64 5.23
CA ASN A 109 13.16 22.42 4.31
C ASN A 109 13.57 21.77 2.96
N TRP A 110 14.86 21.69 2.63
CA TRP A 110 15.38 20.90 1.52
C TRP A 110 15.07 19.40 1.64
N GLY A 111 14.88 18.87 2.84
CA GLY A 111 14.52 17.46 3.04
C GLY A 111 13.20 17.06 2.37
N TRP A 112 12.30 18.01 2.09
CA TRP A 112 11.07 17.77 1.36
C TRP A 112 11.27 17.38 -0.11
N PHE A 113 12.43 17.67 -0.71
CA PHE A 113 12.71 17.23 -2.07
C PHE A 113 12.73 15.70 -2.21
N LEU A 114 13.08 14.97 -1.15
CA LEU A 114 13.00 13.51 -1.15
C LEU A 114 11.56 13.03 -1.37
N TRP A 115 10.57 13.82 -0.92
CA TRP A 115 9.16 13.49 -1.08
C TRP A 115 8.73 13.45 -2.55
N LEU A 116 9.43 14.13 -3.47
CA LEU A 116 9.18 14.03 -4.91
C LEU A 116 9.39 12.61 -5.47
N ALA A 117 10.11 11.75 -4.76
CA ALA A 117 10.25 10.34 -5.11
C ALA A 117 8.90 9.61 -5.09
N VAL A 118 7.97 10.00 -4.20
CA VAL A 118 6.65 9.37 -4.08
C VAL A 118 5.82 9.52 -5.37
N PRO A 119 5.51 10.74 -5.87
CA PRO A 119 4.76 10.88 -7.11
C PRO A 119 5.55 10.38 -8.33
N ALA A 120 6.88 10.46 -8.34
CA ALA A 120 7.68 9.90 -9.42
C ALA A 120 7.53 8.38 -9.52
N TYR A 121 7.60 7.67 -8.38
CA TYR A 121 7.37 6.23 -8.33
C TYR A 121 5.92 5.86 -8.60
N GLY A 122 4.96 6.61 -8.06
CA GLY A 122 3.53 6.42 -8.34
C GLY A 122 3.20 6.57 -9.83
N ALA A 123 3.82 7.54 -10.51
CA ALA A 123 3.70 7.68 -11.96
C ALA A 123 4.29 6.46 -12.69
N TYR A 124 5.50 6.03 -12.33
CA TYR A 124 6.14 4.85 -12.93
C TYR A 124 5.29 3.56 -12.77
N ALA A 125 4.81 3.29 -11.55
CA ALA A 125 3.94 2.15 -11.27
C ALA A 125 2.59 2.25 -12.02
N GLY A 126 2.01 3.46 -12.08
CA GLY A 126 0.78 3.74 -12.82
C GLY A 126 0.90 3.53 -14.33
N TYR A 127 2.04 3.93 -14.94
CA TYR A 127 2.32 3.65 -16.35
C TYR A 127 2.40 2.15 -16.64
N GLY A 128 2.95 1.35 -15.71
CA GLY A 128 2.98 -0.11 -15.81
C GLY A 128 1.57 -0.72 -15.82
N LEU A 129 0.68 -0.24 -14.95
CA LEU A 129 -0.72 -0.69 -14.87
C LEU A 129 -1.53 -0.32 -16.12
N LEU A 130 -1.37 0.91 -16.64
CA LEU A 130 -2.01 1.32 -17.90
C LEU A 130 -1.51 0.47 -19.08
N GLY A 131 -0.22 0.14 -19.11
CA GLY A 131 0.35 -0.77 -20.11
C GLY A 131 -0.20 -2.19 -20.02
N ALA A 132 -0.32 -2.76 -18.82
CA ALA A 132 -0.89 -4.09 -18.59
C ALA A 132 -2.39 -4.13 -18.92
N GLY A 133 -3.15 -3.10 -18.53
CA GLY A 133 -4.57 -2.97 -18.87
C GLY A 133 -4.79 -2.84 -20.38
N LYS A 134 -3.93 -2.10 -21.09
CA LYS A 134 -3.99 -1.99 -22.55
C LYS A 134 -3.67 -3.32 -23.25
N ARG A 135 -2.70 -4.08 -22.75
CA ARG A 135 -2.39 -5.45 -23.25
C ARG A 135 -3.53 -6.43 -22.98
N MET A 136 -4.15 -6.36 -21.81
CA MET A 136 -5.31 -7.20 -21.48
C MET A 136 -6.53 -6.83 -22.34
N ALA A 137 -6.78 -5.54 -22.57
CA ALA A 137 -7.83 -5.08 -23.49
C ALA A 137 -7.56 -5.51 -24.93
N GLN A 138 -6.30 -5.49 -25.37
CA GLN A 138 -5.89 -5.92 -26.71
C GLN A 138 -5.98 -7.45 -26.88
N MET A 139 -5.68 -8.23 -25.83
CA MET A 139 -5.89 -9.69 -25.82
C MET A 139 -7.39 -10.05 -25.76
N GLY A 140 -8.18 -9.27 -25.02
CA GLY A 140 -9.65 -9.40 -24.98
C GLY A 140 -10.31 -9.08 -26.32
N ALA A 141 -9.77 -8.10 -27.05
CA ALA A 141 -10.19 -7.76 -28.42
C ALA A 141 -9.70 -8.80 -29.46
N ALA A 142 -8.53 -9.39 -29.27
CA ALA A 142 -8.02 -10.45 -30.15
C ALA A 142 -8.80 -11.78 -30.00
N ASN A 143 -9.32 -12.08 -28.80
CA ASN A 143 -10.17 -13.26 -28.56
C ASN A 143 -11.63 -13.09 -29.04
N SER A 144 -12.05 -11.87 -29.42
CA SER A 144 -13.39 -11.63 -29.99
C SER A 144 -13.46 -11.77 -31.52
N ASP A 145 -12.32 -11.88 -32.19
CA ASP A 145 -12.22 -12.04 -33.65
C ASP A 145 -11.85 -13.47 -34.10
N GLU A 146 -11.80 -14.44 -33.17
CA GLU A 146 -11.61 -15.85 -33.53
C GLU A 146 -12.95 -16.46 -34.00
N PRO A 147 -13.08 -16.89 -35.26
CA PRO A 147 -14.34 -17.42 -35.76
C PRO A 147 -14.67 -18.72 -35.02
N ALA A 148 -15.92 -18.80 -34.52
CA ALA A 148 -16.43 -19.96 -33.78
C ALA A 148 -16.08 -21.29 -34.50
N PRO A 149 -15.57 -22.30 -33.77
CA PRO A 149 -15.21 -23.58 -34.38
C PRO A 149 -16.46 -24.21 -35.03
N PRO A 150 -16.33 -24.82 -36.22
CA PRO A 150 -17.47 -25.28 -37.00
C PRO A 150 -18.27 -26.31 -36.20
N ALA A 151 -19.54 -25.98 -35.92
CA ALA A 151 -20.47 -26.85 -35.22
C ALA A 151 -20.60 -28.20 -35.96
N ASN A 152 -20.17 -29.27 -35.30
CA ASN A 152 -20.16 -30.62 -35.84
C ASN A 152 -21.60 -31.08 -36.15
N ARG A 153 -21.96 -31.15 -37.43
CA ARG A 153 -23.27 -31.62 -37.96
C ARG A 153 -23.62 -33.08 -37.64
N ARG A 154 -22.85 -33.78 -36.80
CA ARG A 154 -23.05 -35.21 -36.48
C ARG A 154 -24.04 -35.46 -35.33
N GLN A 155 -24.44 -34.46 -34.54
CA GLN A 155 -25.37 -34.65 -33.43
C GLN A 155 -26.86 -34.57 -33.81
N ARG A 156 -27.21 -34.18 -35.05
CA ARG A 156 -28.62 -33.96 -35.44
C ARG A 156 -29.32 -35.18 -36.07
N ARG A 157 -28.74 -36.38 -36.00
CA ARG A 157 -29.31 -37.62 -36.61
C ARG A 157 -29.65 -38.72 -35.61
N ALA A 158 -29.82 -38.40 -34.33
CA ALA A 158 -30.18 -39.36 -33.29
C ALA A 158 -31.35 -38.90 -32.41
N ALA A 159 -32.37 -38.30 -33.04
CA ALA A 159 -33.67 -38.04 -32.42
C ALA A 159 -34.77 -38.50 -33.37
#